data_AF-A0A5D2JAW9-F1
#
_entry.id   AF-A0A5D2JAW9-F1
#
_cell.length_a   1.000
_cell.length_b   1.000
_cell.length_c   1.000
_cell.angle_alpha   90.00
_cell.angle_beta   90.00
_cell.angle_gamma   90.00
#
_symmetry.space_group_name_H-M   'P 1'
#
loop_
_entity.id
_entity.type
_entity.pdbx_description
1 polymer ?
#
loop_
_entity_poly.entity_id
_entity_poly.type
_entity_poly.pdbx_seq_one_letter_code
_entity_poly.pdbx_strand_id
1 'polypeptide(L)' 'MFPKASVIHLPRVRSDHCALLISFSNSQWQRRTRMFKFERMWLDHPYFPGIVDNFWNDTTNPLVNTIRDFTSFLRDWN' A
#
# COMPACT_ATOMS: atom_id res chain seq x y z
N MET A 1 29.54 1.70 -21.75
CA MET A 1 29.00 1.94 -20.39
C MET A 1 27.50 2.11 -20.50
N PHE A 2 26.69 1.54 -19.61
CA PHE A 2 25.21 1.53 -19.72
C PHE A 2 24.57 2.48 -18.68
N PRO A 3 24.44 3.79 -18.98
CA PRO A 3 24.02 4.80 -18.01
C PRO A 3 22.54 4.71 -17.57
N LYS A 4 21.77 3.78 -18.13
CA LYS A 4 20.34 3.57 -17.83
C LYS A 4 20.04 2.19 -17.25
N ALA A 5 21.08 1.43 -16.90
CA ALA A 5 20.90 0.11 -16.30
C ALA A 5 20.49 0.27 -14.82
N SER A 6 19.41 -0.40 -14.42
CA SER A 6 18.97 -0.48 -13.02
C SER A 6 18.86 -1.94 -12.58
N VAL A 7 19.37 -2.24 -11.37
CA VAL A 7 19.28 -3.56 -10.75
C VAL A 7 18.26 -3.51 -9.62
N ILE A 8 17.29 -4.43 -9.64
CA ILE A 8 16.28 -4.57 -8.59
C ILE A 8 16.40 -5.96 -7.97
N HIS A 9 16.51 -6.00 -6.64
CA HIS A 9 16.45 -7.24 -5.87
C HIS A 9 14.99 -7.59 -5.63
N LEU A 10 14.55 -8.74 -6.15
CA LEU A 10 13.17 -9.19 -5.93
C LEU A 10 13.03 -9.87 -4.55
N PRO A 11 11.88 -9.72 -3.87
CA PRO A 11 11.62 -10.41 -2.60
C PRO A 11 11.79 -11.92 -2.73
N ARG A 12 12.45 -12.54 -1.76
CA ARG A 12 12.67 -13.98 -1.71
C ARG A 12 11.41 -14.67 -1.18
N VAL A 13 10.51 -15.06 -2.08
CA VAL A 13 9.20 -15.62 -1.67
C VAL A 13 9.26 -17.14 -1.46
N ARG A 14 9.94 -17.90 -2.34
CA ARG A 14 9.90 -19.38 -2.33
C ARG A 14 11.16 -20.11 -2.84
N SER A 15 12.21 -19.39 -3.25
CA SER A 15 13.46 -20.00 -3.70
C SER A 15 14.60 -19.63 -2.76
N ASP A 16 15.54 -20.54 -2.59
CA ASP A 16 16.81 -20.29 -1.93
C ASP A 16 17.74 -19.38 -2.75
N HIS A 17 17.41 -19.12 -4.02
CA HIS A 17 18.11 -18.16 -4.87
C HIS A 17 17.40 -16.80 -4.89
N CYS A 18 18.17 -15.71 -4.81
CA CYS A 18 17.68 -14.34 -4.97
C CYS A 18 17.68 -13.97 -6.46
N ALA A 19 16.51 -13.78 -7.04
CA ALA A 19 16.40 -13.35 -8.44
C ALA A 19 16.77 -11.87 -8.57
N LEU A 20 17.74 -11.59 -9.45
CA LEU A 20 18.13 -10.24 -9.83
C LEU A 20 17.46 -9.88 -11.15
N LEU A 21 16.72 -8.76 -11.17
CA LEU A 21 16.16 -8.22 -12.40
C LEU A 21 17.05 -7.07 -12.90
N ILE A 22 17.59 -7.22 -14.11
CA ILE A 22 18.40 -6.20 -14.78
C ILE A 22 17.57 -5.61 -15.92
N SER A 23 17.23 -4.33 -15.83
CA SER A 23 16.52 -3.61 -16.90
C SER A 23 17.48 -2.66 -17.61
N PHE A 24 17.45 -2.68 -18.95
CA PHE A 24 18.21 -1.78 -19.82
C PHE A 24 17.34 -0.70 -20.46
N SER A 25 16.02 -0.71 -20.20
CA SER A 25 15.08 0.30 -20.70
C SER A 25 14.68 1.26 -19.57
N ASN A 26 14.58 2.54 -19.90
CA ASN A 26 14.06 3.60 -19.02
C ASN A 26 12.53 3.53 -18.89
N SER A 27 11.98 2.31 -18.93
CA SER A 27 10.65 2.02 -18.43
C SER A 27 10.73 2.31 -16.95
N GLN A 28 10.49 3.57 -16.58
CA GLN A 28 10.06 3.91 -15.25
C GLN A 28 8.96 2.90 -15.00
N TRP A 29 9.22 1.91 -14.14
CA TRP A 29 8.17 1.06 -13.62
C TRP A 29 7.12 2.05 -13.18
N GLN A 30 6.09 2.24 -14.00
CA GLN A 30 5.02 3.17 -13.66
C GLN A 30 4.56 2.58 -12.36
N ARG A 31 4.83 3.28 -11.25
CA ARG A 31 4.39 2.84 -9.94
C ARG A 31 2.90 2.72 -10.13
N ARG A 32 2.42 1.50 -10.34
CA ARG A 32 0.99 1.25 -10.49
C ARG A 32 0.39 1.96 -9.31
N THR A 33 -0.54 2.88 -9.57
CA THR A 33 -1.19 3.66 -8.53
C THR A 33 -1.57 2.66 -7.45
N ARG A 34 -0.86 2.69 -6.32
CA ARG A 34 -0.92 1.61 -5.34
C ARG A 34 -2.36 1.60 -4.87
N MET A 35 -3.12 0.60 -5.31
CA MET A 35 -4.49 0.46 -4.87
C MET A 35 -4.46 0.40 -3.36
N PHE A 36 -5.36 1.15 -2.72
CA PHE A 36 -5.51 1.08 -1.28
C PHE A 36 -5.76 -0.38 -0.88
N LYS A 37 -4.98 -0.87 0.08
CA LYS A 37 -5.09 -2.22 0.61
C LYS A 37 -5.09 -2.13 2.10
N PHE A 38 -5.99 -2.89 2.73
CA PHE A 38 -5.95 -3.09 4.16
C PHE A 38 -4.66 -3.81 4.56
N GLU A 39 -3.93 -3.24 5.51
CA GLU A 39 -2.68 -3.82 6.02
C GLU A 39 -2.87 -4.35 7.43
N ARG A 40 -2.31 -5.54 7.70
CA ARG A 40 -2.41 -6.20 9.01
C ARG A 40 -1.88 -5.32 10.14
N MET A 41 -0.84 -4.53 9.88
CA MET A 41 -0.21 -3.67 10.89
C MET A 41 -1.19 -2.69 11.55
N TRP A 42 -2.27 -2.32 10.87
CA TRP A 42 -3.29 -1.46 11.44
C TRP A 42 -4.03 -2.13 12.59
N LEU A 43 -4.28 -3.44 12.52
CA LEU A 43 -4.91 -4.20 13.62
C LEU A 43 -4.02 -4.29 14.85
N ASP A 44 -2.70 -4.26 14.67
CA ASP A 44 -1.73 -4.31 15.75
C ASP A 44 -1.54 -2.92 16.43
N HIS A 45 -2.06 -1.85 15.81
CA HIS A 45 -1.92 -0.50 16.32
C HIS A 45 -2.99 -0.17 17.37
N PRO A 46 -2.61 0.29 18.58
CA PRO A 46 -3.53 0.43 19.72
C PRO A 46 -4.67 1.44 19.48
N TYR A 47 -4.46 2.44 18.62
CA TYR A 47 -5.48 3.45 18.33
C TYR A 47 -6.40 3.08 17.17
N PHE A 48 -6.10 2.02 16.41
CA PHE A 48 -6.89 1.66 15.23
C PHE A 48 -8.35 1.31 15.55
N PRO A 49 -8.68 0.55 16.62
CA PRO A 49 -10.07 0.28 16.96
C PRO A 49 -10.88 1.57 17.19
N GLY A 50 -10.31 2.55 17.91
CA GLY A 50 -10.96 3.84 18.15
C GLY A 50 -11.18 4.65 16.88
N ILE A 51 -10.28 4.54 15.90
CA ILE A 51 -10.48 5.15 14.57
C ILE A 51 -11.67 4.51 13.87
N VAL A 52 -11.78 3.17 13.85
CA VAL A 52 -12.92 2.49 13.23
C VAL A 52 -14.24 2.91 13.88
N ASP A 53 -14.28 2.91 15.22
CA ASP A 53 -15.46 3.34 15.97
C ASP A 53 -15.88 4.77 15.63
N ASN A 54 -14.93 5.70 15.49
CA ASN A 54 -15.23 7.09 15.16
C ASN A 54 -15.91 7.24 13.78
N PHE A 55 -15.49 6.45 12.79
CA PHE A 55 -16.07 6.51 11.45
C PHE A 55 -17.39 5.72 11.34
N TRP A 56 -17.53 4.60 12.07
CA TRP A 56 -18.69 3.70 11.95
C TRP A 56 -19.84 4.03 12.92
N ASN A 57 -19.60 4.81 13.98
CA ASN A 57 -20.65 5.27 14.88
C ASN A 57 -21.43 6.49 14.35
N ASP A 58 -20.95 7.14 13.27
CA ASP A 58 -21.72 8.19 12.61
C ASP A 58 -22.82 7.57 11.72
N THR A 59 -24.04 7.55 12.24
CA THR A 59 -25.23 7.05 11.53
C THR A 59 -25.86 8.08 10.59
N THR A 60 -25.39 9.33 10.62
CA THR A 60 -25.90 10.42 9.80
C THR A 60 -25.21 10.49 8.43
N ASN A 61 -23.97 10.00 8.36
CA ASN A 61 -23.21 9.95 7.11
C ASN A 61 -23.62 8.71 6.29
N PRO A 62 -23.99 8.86 5.01
CA PRO A 62 -24.23 7.72 4.13
C PRO A 62 -23.02 6.78 4.09
N LEU A 63 -23.27 5.48 4.14
CA LEU A 63 -22.23 4.43 4.15
C LEU A 63 -21.17 4.63 3.06
N VAL A 64 -21.58 5.05 1.85
CA VAL A 64 -20.65 5.29 0.74
C VAL A 64 -19.64 6.41 1.03
N ASN A 65 -20.07 7.45 1.75
CA ASN A 65 -19.20 8.54 2.17
C ASN A 65 -18.28 8.06 3.29
N THR A 66 -18.81 7.35 4.30
CA THR A 66 -18.01 6.77 5.37
C THR A 66 -16.88 5.89 4.83
N ILE A 67 -17.17 5.02 3.87
CA ILE A 67 -16.17 4.17 3.22
C ILE A 67 -15.11 5.01 2.49
N ARG A 68 -15.52 6.03 1.73
CA ARG A 68 -14.61 6.92 1.00
C ARG A 68 -13.71 7.69 1.96
N ASP A 69 -14.28 8.29 2.99
CA ASP A 69 -13.59 9.18 3.92
C ASP A 69 -12.61 8.36 4.78
N PHE A 70 -13.03 7.18 5.24
CA PHE A 70 -12.15 6.22 5.93
C PHE A 70 -11.00 5.74 5.04
N THR A 71 -11.28 5.41 3.77
CA THR A 71 -10.26 4.99 2.81
C THR A 71 -9.23 6.11 2.57
N SER A 72 -9.69 7.36 2.49
CA SER A 72 -8.80 8.51 2.36
C SER A 72 -7.93 8.68 3.61
N PHE A 73 -8.54 8.63 4.79
CA PHE A 73 -7.83 8.74 6.06
C PHE A 73 -6.73 7.67 6.21
N LEU A 74 -7.06 6.41 5.95
CA LEU A 74 -6.09 5.31 6.08
C LEU A 74 -4.98 5.36 5.04
N ARG A 75 -5.22 6.01 3.89
CA ARG A 75 -4.19 6.22 2.87
C ARG A 75 -3.15 7.24 3.31
N ASP A 76 -3.56 8.28 4.03
CA ASP A 76 -2.66 9.30 4.58
C ASP A 76 -1.97 8.82 5.87
N TRP A 77 -2.59 7.89 6.58
CA TRP A 77 -2.02 7.28 7.79
C TRP A 77 -0.90 6.25 7.49
N ASN A 78 -0.81 5.75 6.26
CA ASN A 78 0.16 4.73 5.81
C ASN A 78 1.45 5.35 5.26
#